data_AF-A0A167P6U0-F1
#
_entry.id   AF-A0A167P6U0-F1
#
_cell.length_a   1.000
_cell.length_b   1.000
_cell.length_c   1.000
_cell.angle_alpha   90.00
_cell.angle_beta   90.00
_cell.angle_gamma   90.00
#
_symmetry.space_group_name_H-M   'P 1'
#
loop_
_entity.id
_entity.type
_entity.pdbx_description
1 polymer ?
#
loop_
_entity_poly.entity_id
_entity_poly.type
_entity_poly.pdbx_seq_one_letter_code
_entity_poly.pdbx_strand_id
1 'polypeptide(L)'
;YYPTSPDIPVGGGVVEKLKIDAQGTTNFTFPFHVQYDAAQDSDQRMLMDISSKCGLLGGPKQNIVILYDLTPTIRVLSVPFSFTIRDKVNLPCPIKVRF
;
A
#
# COMPACT_ATOMS: atom_id res chain seq x y z
N TYR A 1 6.00 -0.65 -4.41
CA TYR A 1 6.01 0.29 -5.52
C TYR A 1 5.26 1.62 -5.37
N TYR A 2 5.78 2.83 -5.18
CA TYR A 2 4.97 4.06 -4.99
C TYR A 2 4.10 4.21 -6.25
N PRO A 3 2.81 4.56 -6.18
CA PRO A 3 2.12 4.99 -7.39
C PRO A 3 2.91 6.21 -7.89
N THR A 4 3.39 6.10 -9.12
CA THR A 4 4.42 6.92 -9.75
C THR A 4 4.18 8.42 -9.56
N SER A 5 5.05 9.06 -8.75
CA SER A 5 5.35 10.50 -8.67
C SER A 5 4.15 11.47 -8.72
N PRO A 6 3.85 12.20 -7.64
CA PRO A 6 4.62 12.31 -6.38
C PRO A 6 4.42 11.13 -5.41
N ASP A 7 5.43 10.89 -4.57
CA ASP A 7 5.48 9.85 -3.53
C ASP A 7 4.52 10.19 -2.37
N ILE A 8 3.22 10.09 -2.62
CA ILE A 8 2.17 10.41 -1.64
C ILE A 8 1.78 9.13 -0.89
N PRO A 9 1.84 9.12 0.46
CA PRO A 9 1.27 8.04 1.24
C PRO A 9 -0.26 8.06 1.11
N VAL A 10 -0.81 7.01 0.51
CA VAL A 10 -2.25 6.86 0.25
C VAL A 10 -2.96 5.95 1.24
N GLY A 11 -2.26 5.47 2.26
CA GLY A 11 -2.81 4.55 3.23
C GLY A 11 -1.77 4.05 4.22
N GLY A 12 -2.27 3.39 5.26
CA GLY A 12 -1.47 2.83 6.33
C GLY A 12 -2.36 2.13 7.36
N GLY A 13 -1.72 1.54 8.35
CA GLY A 13 -2.42 0.85 9.44
C GLY A 13 -1.46 0.29 10.46
N VAL A 14 -2.01 -0.24 11.55
CA VAL A 14 -1.26 -0.97 12.56
C VAL A 14 -2.04 -2.24 12.90
N VAL A 15 -1.34 -3.37 12.90
CA VAL A 15 -1.86 -4.64 13.44
C VAL A 15 -1.21 -4.86 14.78
N GLU A 16 -1.98 -4.72 15.85
CA GLU A 16 -1.51 -4.98 17.20
C GLU A 16 -1.73 -6.44 17.60
N LYS A 17 -0.96 -6.90 18.58
CA LYS A 17 -1.10 -8.23 19.21
C LYS A 17 -0.99 -9.40 18.22
N LEU A 18 -0.26 -9.23 17.11
CA LEU A 18 0.11 -10.33 16.25
C LEU A 18 1.05 -11.28 17.00
N LYS A 19 0.59 -12.51 17.27
CA LYS A 19 1.43 -13.56 17.84
C LYS A 19 2.20 -14.22 16.70
N ILE A 20 3.53 -14.04 16.70
CA ILE A 20 4.44 -14.71 15.79
C ILE A 20 5.05 -15.89 16.54
N ASP A 21 4.70 -17.11 16.16
CA ASP A 21 5.20 -18.31 16.80
C ASP A 21 6.66 -18.57 16.41
N ALA A 22 7.47 -19.00 17.38
CA ALA A 22 8.86 -19.36 17.13
C ALA A 22 8.92 -20.55 16.16
N GLN A 23 9.82 -20.48 15.17
CA GLN A 23 10.02 -21.51 14.15
C GLN A 23 8.75 -21.87 13.34
N GLY A 24 7.78 -20.95 13.27
CA GLY A 24 6.54 -21.14 12.52
C GLY A 24 6.32 -20.08 11.44
N THR A 25 5.47 -20.41 10.47
CA THR A 25 4.96 -19.44 9.49
C THR A 25 3.70 -18.79 10.05
N THR A 26 3.75 -17.48 10.30
CA THR A 26 2.58 -16.69 10.72
C THR A 26 1.94 -16.02 9.51
N ASN A 27 0.77 -16.51 9.12
CA ASN A 27 -0.07 -15.84 8.13
C ASN A 27 -0.92 -14.78 8.83
N PHE A 28 -0.89 -13.55 8.32
CA PHE A 28 -1.72 -12.45 8.82
C PHE A 28 -2.27 -11.64 7.65
N THR A 29 -3.44 -11.04 7.87
CA THR A 29 -4.05 -10.11 6.92
C THR A 29 -3.86 -8.71 7.45
N PHE A 30 -3.15 -7.88 6.69
CA PHE A 30 -3.01 -6.47 7.02
C PHE A 30 -4.16 -5.67 6.39
N PRO A 31 -5.04 -5.05 7.19
CA PRO A 31 -6.13 -4.25 6.65
C PRO A 31 -5.59 -2.87 6.26
N PHE A 32 -5.31 -2.66 4.97
CA PHE A 32 -5.02 -1.32 4.47
C PHE A 32 -6.14 -0.84 3.55
N HIS A 33 -6.46 0.45 3.68
CA HIS A 33 -7.34 1.16 2.77
C HIS A 33 -6.51 2.17 1.99
N VAL A 34 -6.63 2.15 0.67
CA VAL A 34 -6.06 3.18 -0.20
C VAL A 34 -7.10 4.27 -0.36
N GLN A 35 -6.77 5.48 0.09
CA GLN A 35 -7.62 6.66 -0.05
C GLN A 35 -6.84 7.73 -0.83
N TYR A 36 -7.42 8.18 -1.93
CA TYR A 36 -6.91 9.30 -2.69
C TYR A 36 -7.27 10.61 -1.98
N ASP A 37 -6.27 11.44 -1.69
CA ASP A 37 -6.45 12.78 -1.14
C ASP A 37 -6.00 13.83 -2.16
N ALA A 38 -6.96 14.57 -2.73
CA ALA A 38 -6.71 15.61 -3.71
C ALA A 38 -5.88 16.79 -3.13
N ALA A 39 -5.90 16.99 -1.81
CA ALA A 39 -5.08 18.02 -1.16
C ALA A 39 -3.59 17.66 -1.16
N GLN A 40 -3.26 16.36 -1.18
CA GLN A 40 -1.88 15.89 -1.24
C GLN A 40 -1.37 15.75 -2.69
N ASP A 41 -2.27 15.62 -3.67
CA ASP A 41 -1.96 15.52 -5.11
C ASP A 41 -2.16 16.88 -5.83
N SER A 42 -1.41 17.89 -5.41
CA SER A 42 -1.61 19.28 -5.86
C SER A 42 -1.50 19.52 -7.37
N ASP A 43 -0.76 18.68 -8.09
CA ASP A 43 -0.62 18.69 -9.55
C ASP A 43 -1.40 17.56 -10.26
N GLN A 44 -2.27 16.87 -9.52
CA GLN A 44 -3.15 15.79 -9.98
C GLN A 44 -2.41 14.63 -10.64
N ARG A 45 -1.11 14.47 -10.41
CA ARG A 45 -0.30 13.47 -11.09
C ARG A 45 -0.66 12.06 -10.68
N MET A 46 -0.99 11.84 -9.40
CA MET A 46 -1.46 10.54 -8.93
C MET A 46 -2.82 10.20 -9.55
N LEU A 47 -3.75 11.16 -9.59
CA LEU A 47 -5.04 10.97 -10.26
C LEU A 47 -4.89 10.67 -11.75
N MET A 48 -3.99 11.37 -12.44
CA MET A 48 -3.75 11.20 -13.87
C MET A 48 -3.06 9.87 -14.19
N ASP A 49 -2.11 9.45 -13.37
CA ASP A 49 -1.47 8.14 -13.50
C ASP A 49 -2.47 6.99 -13.30
N ILE A 50 -3.27 7.09 -12.24
CA ILE A 50 -4.36 6.15 -11.97
C ILE A 50 -5.34 6.08 -13.15
N SER A 51 -5.78 7.24 -13.64
CA SER A 51 -6.73 7.33 -14.75
C SER A 51 -6.16 6.76 -16.05
N SER A 52 -4.89 7.04 -16.33
CA SER A 52 -4.17 6.52 -17.48
C SER A 52 -4.01 5.00 -17.41
N LYS A 53 -3.48 4.47 -16.30
CA LYS A 53 -3.28 3.03 -16.09
C LYS A 53 -4.61 2.28 -16.08
N CYS A 54 -5.68 2.87 -15.57
CA CYS A 54 -6.99 2.24 -15.62
C CYS A 54 -7.73 2.40 -16.95
N GLY A 55 -7.11 3.02 -17.97
CA GLY A 55 -7.67 3.19 -19.31
C GLY A 55 -8.81 4.20 -19.39
N LEU A 56 -9.01 5.03 -18.35
CA LEU A 56 -10.04 6.07 -18.33
C LEU A 56 -9.74 7.21 -19.32
N LEU A 57 -8.48 7.32 -19.74
CA LEU A 57 -8.02 8.28 -20.76
C LEU A 57 -7.99 7.68 -22.18
N GLY A 58 -8.61 6.51 -22.39
CA GLY A 58 -8.68 5.84 -23.71
C GLY A 58 -7.51 4.90 -24.03
N GLY A 59 -6.58 4.70 -23.09
CA GLY A 59 -5.47 3.75 -23.21
C GLY A 59 -5.82 2.32 -22.77
N PRO A 60 -4.95 1.34 -23.06
CA PRO A 60 -5.12 -0.02 -22.56
C PRO A 60 -5.00 -0.05 -21.04
N LYS A 61 -5.90 -0.82 -20.41
CA LYS A 61 -5.90 -1.04 -18.96
C LYS A 61 -4.65 -1.82 -18.53
N GLN A 62 -4.01 -1.31 -17.49
CA GLN A 62 -2.79 -1.79 -16.87
C GLN A 62 -3.00 -1.88 -15.35
N ASN A 63 -2.16 -2.68 -14.68
CA ASN A 63 -2.21 -2.76 -13.23
C ASN A 63 -1.62 -1.49 -12.61
N ILE A 64 -2.22 -1.06 -11.49
CA ILE A 64 -1.62 -0.06 -10.63
C ILE A 64 -0.64 -0.78 -9.70
N VAL A 65 0.54 -0.23 -9.51
CA VAL A 65 1.52 -0.80 -8.59
C VAL A 65 1.56 0.04 -7.31
N ILE A 66 1.50 -0.63 -6.15
CA ILE A 66 1.49 0.00 -4.81
C ILE A 66 2.73 -0.43 -4.01
N LEU A 67 3.28 0.49 -3.20
CA LEU A 67 4.44 0.34 -2.31
C LEU A 67 3.88 0.18 -0.96
N TYR A 68 4.45 -0.77 -0.28
CA TYR A 68 4.17 -0.96 1.10
C TYR A 68 5.50 -1.23 1.80
N ASP A 69 5.63 -0.58 2.93
CA ASP A 69 6.66 -0.83 3.91
C ASP A 69 5.95 -1.48 5.09
N LEU A 70 6.24 -2.75 5.35
CA LEU A 70 5.78 -3.44 6.56
C LEU A 70 6.87 -3.35 7.60
N THR A 71 6.56 -2.78 8.76
CA THR A 71 7.51 -2.68 9.88
C THR A 71 7.03 -3.51 11.06
N PRO A 72 7.19 -4.86 11.01
CA PRO A 72 6.91 -5.71 12.16
C PRO A 72 7.85 -5.36 13.32
N THR A 73 7.28 -5.37 14.53
CA THR A 73 8.05 -5.27 15.78
C THR A 73 7.86 -6.57 16.55
N ILE A 74 8.94 -7.34 16.65
CA ILE A 74 8.98 -8.62 17.36
C ILE A 74 9.58 -8.37 18.73
N ARG A 75 8.98 -8.95 19.78
CA ARG A 75 9.57 -8.95 21.11
C ARG A 75 10.13 -10.33 21.41
N VAL A 76 11.44 -10.39 21.60
CA VAL A 76 12.10 -11.59 22.13
C VAL A 76 12.43 -11.27 23.58
N LEU A 77 11.79 -11.98 24.52
CA LEU A 77 11.77 -11.61 25.93
C LEU A 77 11.23 -10.18 26.12
N SER A 78 12.05 -9.25 26.63
CA SER A 78 11.68 -7.84 26.84
C SER A 78 12.35 -6.87 25.87
N VAL A 79 13.09 -7.37 24.86
CA VAL A 79 13.79 -6.51 23.89
C VAL A 79 12.98 -6.46 22.59
N PRO A 80 12.52 -5.27 22.16
CA PRO A 80 11.87 -5.10 20.87
C PRO A 80 12.90 -5.06 19.74
N PHE A 81 12.64 -5.80 18.67
CA PHE A 81 13.39 -5.77 17.42
C PHE A 81 12.44 -5.41 16.28
N SER A 82 12.80 -4.39 15.52
CA SER A 82 12.01 -3.92 14.37
C SER A 82 12.85 -4.03 13.11
N PHE A 83 12.21 -4.41 12.02
CA PHE A 83 12.80 -4.42 10.69
C PHE A 83 11.75 -3.96 9.69
N THR A 84 12.19 -3.43 8.56
CA THR A 84 11.27 -2.98 7.50
C THR A 84 11.41 -3.89 6.29
N ILE A 85 10.29 -4.49 5.90
CA ILE A 85 10.13 -5.22 4.64
C ILE A 85 9.56 -4.24 3.63
N ARG A 86 10.26 -4.05 2.51
CA ARG A 86 9.80 -3.19 1.40
C ARG A 86 9.48 -4.05 0.20
N ASP A 87 8.27 -3.91 -0.35
CA ASP A 87 7.88 -4.68 -1.52
C ASP A 87 6.77 -3.96 -2.32
N LYS A 88 6.32 -4.57 -3.41
CA LYS A 88 5.34 -4.02 -4.33
C LYS A 88 4.24 -5.03 -4.62
N VAL A 89 3.02 -4.50 -4.75
CA VAL A 89 1.88 -5.28 -5.22
C VAL A 89 1.32 -4.68 -6.49
N ASN A 90 0.94 -5.54 -7.44
CA ASN A 90 0.24 -5.14 -8.66
C ASN A 90 -1.25 -5.34 -8.42
N LEU A 91 -2.01 -4.26 -8.36
CA LEU A 91 -3.45 -4.28 -8.21
C LEU A 91 -4.10 -4.12 -9.60
N PRO A 92 -4.98 -5.05 -10.00
CA PRO A 92 -5.79 -4.82 -11.19
C PRO A 92 -6.72 -3.64 -10.94
N CYS A 93 -6.98 -2.80 -11.95
CA CYS A 93 -8.06 -1.82 -11.81
C CYS A 93 -9.39 -2.56 -11.65
N PRO A 94 -10.06 -2.41 -10.50
CA PRO A 94 -11.30 -1.63 -10.50
C PRO A 94 -11.37 -0.78 -9.23
N ILE A 95 -11.05 0.50 -9.38
CA ILE A 95 -11.26 1.49 -8.32
C ILE A 95 -12.76 1.68 -8.21
N LYS A 96 -13.34 1.37 -7.05
CA LYS A 96 -14.70 1.80 -6.73
C LYS A 96 -14.64 3.32 -6.50
N VAL A 97 -14.69 4.10 -7.57
CA VAL A 97 -14.96 5.54 -7.51
C VAL A 97 -16.44 5.72 -7.16
N ARG A 98 -16.74 6.10 -5.93
CA ARG A 98 -18.05 6.70 -5.60
C ARG A 98 -17.90 8.20 -5.80
N PHE A 99 -18.67 8.73 -6.74
CA PHE A 99 -18.89 10.17 -6.92
C PHE A 99 -19.83 10.69 -5.84
#